data_AF-A0A948IVN5-F1
#
_entry.id   AF-A0A948IVN5-F1
#
_cell.length_a   1.000
_cell.length_b   1.000
_cell.length_c   1.000
_cell.angle_alpha   90.00
_cell.angle_beta   90.00
_cell.angle_gamma   90.00
#
_symmetry.space_group_name_H-M   'P 1'
#
loop_
_entity.id
_entity.type
_entity.pdbx_description
1 polymer ?
#
loop_
_entity_poly.entity_id
_entity_poly.type
_entity_poly.pdbx_seq_one_letter_code
_entity_poly.pdbx_strand_id
1 'polypeptide(L)'
;MIRGVALVLSVLSLFIFPHSVSAVLILASALLLPFSGLALGLIAEALYFSPGAHFLPVWALFGALATSAALLVHRFVKTRIIE
;
A
#
# COMPACT_ATOMS: atom_id res chain seq x y z
N MET A 1 1.98 7.81 -16.46
CA MET A 1 3.08 6.83 -16.61
C MET A 1 3.66 6.43 -15.26
N ILE A 2 4.19 7.36 -14.45
CA ILE A 2 4.80 7.08 -13.13
C ILE A 2 3.88 6.30 -12.18
N ARG A 3 2.59 6.65 -12.12
CA ARG A 3 1.58 5.95 -11.29
C ARG A 3 1.44 4.46 -11.62
N GLY A 4 1.44 4.12 -12.91
CA GLY A 4 1.35 2.73 -13.36
C GLY A 4 2.60 1.94 -13.03
N VAL A 5 3.78 2.55 -13.23
CA VAL A 5 5.08 1.95 -12.88
C VAL A 5 5.17 1.66 -11.39
N ALA A 6 4.77 2.60 -10.52
CA ALA A 6 4.76 2.39 -9.08
C ALA A 6 3.84 1.25 -8.66
N LEU A 7 2.66 1.14 -9.28
CA LEU A 7 1.73 0.06 -9.01
C LEU A 7 2.30 -1.30 -9.45
N VAL A 8 2.84 -1.39 -10.67
CA VAL A 8 3.47 -2.61 -11.19
C VAL A 8 4.66 -3.05 -10.32
N LEU A 9 5.54 -2.12 -9.94
CA LEU A 9 6.67 -2.41 -9.05
C LEU A 9 6.20 -2.91 -7.68
N SER A 10 5.13 -2.33 -7.13
CA SER A 10 4.59 -2.75 -5.83
C SER A 10 3.94 -4.13 -5.89
N VAL A 11 3.25 -4.44 -6.99
CA VAL A 11 2.72 -5.79 -7.23
C VAL A 11 3.86 -6.80 -7.35
N LEU A 12 4.88 -6.50 -8.17
CA LEU A 12 6.06 -7.37 -8.33
C LEU A 12 6.82 -7.55 -7.00
N SER A 13 6.82 -6.52 -6.15
CA SER A 13 7.53 -6.58 -4.87
C SER A 13 7.01 -7.67 -3.95
N LEU A 14 5.69 -7.95 -3.99
CA LEU A 14 5.06 -9.00 -3.18
C LEU A 14 5.63 -10.40 -3.46
N PHE A 15 6.17 -10.62 -4.67
CA PHE A 15 6.69 -11.93 -5.08
C PHE A 15 8.21 -12.02 -4.99
N ILE A 16 8.91 -10.90 -5.14
CA ILE A 16 10.37 -10.87 -5.33
C ILE A 16 11.11 -10.44 -4.06
N PHE A 17 10.52 -9.54 -3.28
CA PHE A 17 11.21 -8.89 -2.16
C PHE A 17 10.72 -9.38 -0.79
N PRO A 18 11.54 -9.22 0.26
CA PRO A 18 11.10 -9.48 1.63
C PRO A 18 9.93 -8.57 2.02
N HIS A 19 9.08 -9.08 2.90
CA HIS A 19 7.88 -8.40 3.41
C HIS A 19 8.11 -6.91 3.73
N SER A 20 9.17 -6.57 4.48
CA SER A 20 9.45 -5.19 4.90
C SER A 20 9.66 -4.23 3.72
N VAL A 21 10.27 -4.71 2.63
CA VAL A 21 10.51 -3.90 1.42
C VAL A 21 9.18 -3.71 0.68
N SER A 22 8.39 -4.77 0.54
CA SER A 22 7.06 -4.72 -0.08
C SER A 22 6.13 -3.73 0.64
N ALA A 23 6.19 -3.64 1.97
CA ALA A 23 5.44 -2.64 2.74
C ALA A 23 5.77 -1.20 2.34
N VAL A 24 7.05 -0.88 2.14
CA VAL A 24 7.50 0.45 1.72
C VAL A 24 7.03 0.77 0.31
N LEU A 25 7.10 -0.20 -0.61
CA LEU A 25 6.59 -0.01 -1.97
C LEU A 25 5.08 0.20 -2.01
N ILE A 26 4.31 -0.56 -1.22
CA ILE A 26 2.86 -0.39 -1.09
C ILE A 26 2.51 1.00 -0.56
N LEU A 27 3.26 1.52 0.42
CA LEU A 27 3.07 2.88 0.91
C LEU A 27 3.37 3.92 -0.18
N ALA A 28 4.48 3.74 -0.91
CA ALA A 28 4.85 4.63 -2.01
C ALA A 28 3.81 4.62 -3.14
N SER A 29 3.24 3.46 -3.48
CA SER A 29 2.16 3.39 -4.46
C SER A 29 0.87 4.02 -3.92
N ALA A 30 0.56 3.84 -2.64
CA ALA A 30 -0.62 4.43 -2.01
C ALA A 30 -0.59 5.96 -2.10
N LEU A 31 0.55 6.60 -1.85
CA LEU A 31 0.71 8.05 -1.98
C LEU A 31 0.39 8.57 -3.39
N LEU A 32 0.63 7.77 -4.42
CA LEU A 32 0.35 8.12 -5.82
C LEU A 32 -1.07 7.74 -6.26
N LEU A 33 -1.57 6.62 -5.74
CA LEU A 33 -2.85 5.97 -6.03
C LEU A 33 -3.43 5.46 -4.70
N PRO A 34 -4.25 6.25 -3.98
CA PRO A 34 -4.65 5.97 -2.61
C PRO A 34 -5.23 4.57 -2.39
N PHE A 35 -6.10 4.12 -3.30
CA PHE A 35 -6.73 2.80 -3.24
C PHE A 35 -5.78 1.63 -3.46
N SER A 36 -4.57 1.86 -4.02
CA SER A 36 -3.59 0.80 -4.20
C SER A 36 -3.06 0.26 -2.87
N GLY A 37 -2.99 1.08 -1.81
CA GLY A 37 -2.54 0.66 -0.49
C GLY A 37 -3.40 -0.47 0.08
N LEU A 38 -4.72 -0.26 0.12
CA LEU A 38 -5.68 -1.23 0.61
C LEU A 38 -5.73 -2.48 -0.28
N ALA A 39 -5.77 -2.30 -1.60
CA ALA A 39 -5.82 -3.43 -2.53
C ALA A 39 -4.57 -4.33 -2.39
N LEU A 40 -3.37 -3.74 -2.37
CA LEU A 40 -2.13 -4.49 -2.22
C LEU A 40 -1.95 -5.05 -0.81
N GLY A 41 -2.43 -4.34 0.23
CA GLY A 41 -2.44 -4.84 1.60
C GLY A 41 -3.30 -6.11 1.76
N LEU A 42 -4.48 -6.16 1.12
CA LEU A 42 -5.32 -7.36 1.11
C LEU A 42 -4.67 -8.51 0.33
N ILE A 43 -4.03 -8.22 -0.81
CA ILE A 43 -3.31 -9.22 -1.60
C ILE A 43 -2.12 -9.77 -0.81
N ALA A 44 -1.37 -8.91 -0.13
CA ALA A 44 -0.25 -9.29 0.73
C ALA A 44 -0.71 -10.14 1.91
N GLU A 45 -1.85 -9.78 2.52
CA GLU A 45 -2.46 -10.58 3.59
C GLU A 45 -2.77 -11.98 3.09
N ALA A 46 -3.41 -12.12 1.93
CA ALA A 46 -3.73 -13.42 1.34
C ALA A 46 -2.48 -14.22 0.93
N LEU A 47 -1.45 -13.55 0.39
CA LEU A 47 -0.19 -14.19 -0.04
C LEU A 47 0.67 -14.67 1.13
N TYR A 48 0.77 -13.88 2.18
CA TYR A 48 1.57 -14.18 3.37
C TYR A 48 0.77 -14.82 4.49
N PHE A 49 -0.50 -15.15 4.25
CA PHE A 49 -1.33 -15.85 5.22
C PHE A 49 -0.74 -17.23 5.51
N SER A 50 -0.32 -17.43 6.76
CA SER A 50 0.11 -18.73 7.26
C SER A 50 -0.81 -19.14 8.41
N PRO A 51 -1.50 -20.29 8.32
CA PRO A 51 -2.41 -20.75 9.37
C PRO A 51 -1.69 -20.83 10.72
N GLY A 52 -2.20 -20.08 11.71
CA GLY A 52 -1.67 -20.08 13.08
C GLY A 52 -0.49 -19.14 13.35
N ALA A 53 0.06 -18.45 12.34
CA ALA A 53 1.17 -17.51 12.54
C ALA A 53 0.71 -16.14 13.08
N HIS A 54 -0.47 -15.67 12.65
CA HIS A 54 -0.99 -14.36 13.04
C HIS A 54 -2.50 -14.41 13.28
N PHE A 55 -2.95 -13.84 14.41
CA PHE A 55 -4.36 -13.74 14.78
C PHE A 55 -5.05 -12.51 14.15
N LEU A 56 -4.25 -11.55 13.66
CA LEU A 56 -4.71 -10.27 13.12
C LEU A 56 -4.24 -10.09 11.67
N PRO A 57 -5.05 -9.46 10.80
CA PRO A 57 -4.70 -9.23 9.41
C PRO A 57 -3.78 -8.00 9.28
N VAL A 58 -2.51 -8.18 9.61
CA VAL A 58 -1.51 -7.10 9.73
C VAL A 58 -1.33 -6.35 8.41
N TRP A 59 -1.26 -7.04 7.28
CA TRP A 59 -1.05 -6.42 5.97
C TRP A 59 -2.28 -5.65 5.49
N ALA A 60 -3.47 -6.17 5.77
CA ALA A 60 -4.71 -5.45 5.47
C ALA A 60 -4.80 -4.15 6.29
N LEU A 61 -4.45 -4.21 7.58
CA LEU A 61 -4.42 -3.03 8.45
C LEU A 61 -3.38 -2.01 7.98
N PHE A 62 -2.17 -2.46 7.62
CA PHE A 62 -1.14 -1.58 7.09
C PHE A 62 -1.57 -0.93 5.77
N GLY A 63 -2.17 -1.70 4.86
CA GLY A 63 -2.73 -1.18 3.61
C GLY A 63 -3.84 -0.13 3.84
N ALA A 64 -4.74 -0.37 4.80
CA ALA A 64 -5.78 0.57 5.17
C ALA A 64 -5.21 1.87 5.76
N LEU A 65 -4.19 1.78 6.62
CA LEU A 65 -3.47 2.94 7.16
C LEU A 65 -2.75 3.71 6.06
N ALA A 66 -2.05 3.02 5.15
CA ALA A 66 -1.37 3.63 4.01
C ALA A 66 -2.35 4.37 3.09
N THR A 67 -3.50 3.77 2.78
CA THR A 67 -4.57 4.43 2.01
C THR A 67 -5.12 5.65 2.75
N SER A 68 -5.37 5.55 4.05
CA SER A 68 -5.88 6.67 4.85
C SER A 68 -4.89 7.83 4.89
N ALA A 69 -3.61 7.54 5.12
CA ALA A 69 -2.53 8.53 5.08
C ALA A 69 -2.42 9.19 3.69
N ALA A 70 -2.46 8.38 2.62
CA ALA A 70 -2.41 8.89 1.26
C ALA A 70 -3.61 9.79 0.92
N LEU A 71 -4.82 9.42 1.37
CA LEU A 71 -6.01 10.25 1.19
C LEU A 71 -5.90 11.59 1.94
N LEU A 72 -5.38 11.58 3.16
CA LEU A 72 -5.12 12.81 3.91
C LEU A 72 -4.11 13.67 3.16
N VAL A 73 -2.96 13.12 2.77
CA VAL A 73 -1.93 13.84 2.00
C VAL A 73 -2.53 14.41 0.72
N HIS A 74 -3.24 13.61 -0.07
CA HIS A 74 -3.90 14.09 -1.29
C HIS A 74 -4.89 15.23 -1.02
N ARG A 75 -5.69 15.11 0.04
CA ARG A 75 -6.70 16.12 0.38
C ARG A 75 -6.04 17.41 0.85
N PHE A 76 -5.05 17.35 1.74
CA PHE A 76 -4.33 18.51 2.27
C PHE A 76 -3.45 19.19 1.21
N VAL A 77 -2.73 18.41 0.39
CA VAL A 77 -1.86 18.95 -0.68
C VAL A 77 -2.69 19.68 -1.74
N LYS A 78 -3.83 19.11 -2.17
CA LYS A 78 -4.71 19.81 -3.12
C LYS A 78 -5.38 21.04 -2.52
N THR A 79 -5.75 21.00 -1.24
CA THR A 79 -6.42 22.15 -0.60
C THR A 79 -5.48 23.28 -0.22
N ARG A 80 -4.16 23.05 -0.14
CA ARG A 80 -3.18 24.07 0.30
C ARG A 80 -2.30 24.64 -0.82
N ILE A 81 -2.23 24.01 -1.99
CA ILE A 81 -1.39 24.46 -3.12
C ILE A 81 -2.23 25.19 -4.20
N ILE A 82 -3.56 25.06 -4.16
CA ILE A 82 -4.50 25.74 -5.07
C ILE A 82 -5.28 26.83 -4.31
N GLU A 83 -4.59 27.56 -3.43
CA GLU A 83 -5.01 28.89 -2.96
C GLU A 83 -4.02 29.92 -3.47
#